data_AF-A0A101B149-F1
#
_entry.id   AF-A0A101B149-F1
#
_cell.length_a   1.000
_cell.length_b   1.000
_cell.length_c   1.000
_cell.angle_alpha   90.00
_cell.angle_beta   90.00
_cell.angle_gamma   90.00
#
_symmetry.space_group_name_H-M   'P 1'
#
loop_
_entity.id
_entity.type
_entity.pdbx_description
1 polymer ?
#
loop_
_entity_poly.entity_id
_entity_poly.type
_entity_poly.pdbx_seq_one_letter_code
_entity_poly.pdbx_strand_id
1 'polypeptide(L)'
;MTSDTVTAQPADLGAAFADHCEVITDETVVTERGHDFWGVGSRADMVLRPSDAEQVAAIMRIAADNGVTVVPRGGASNCSGGMMPSRGSVLLDLTHLNRVVDVDAENRWARVETGVVNSDLQERLAPYGLCFSPDPVSSHLSTVGGNLIENAGGPHALKYGVTYNHILAAEVVLPDATTVTWRADDDGPDLLGLLVGSEGTLGVVTEVTVALRPIAEVTHSLMGAFDTARQAADTISAIIATGVVPAAVEWLDRDGIAGLQQFYDTGYPLDAASIVLIDVDGSEAEVRRDQAVVERVLRERATEVRIAEDEDARDRLWYGRLHAPDSVVQSGKGFFIGDVTVPRDRIPEMQEAIQATAARHADGLLFIAVCGHAGDGDLHPTTFYDRDNPKAAAALEAANNEIIDAALALGGTITGEHGVGTEKIPFMTKRFTPVEIAAQRAIKAAFDPAGRLNPGVMLPPPSPDEPVVDAFAAAVGAALAGHPAAATPGPLTAGGRTDVTANLGNLSLVVGADATLDDIHRYLDREGVSCVGIPAVGGGRRIGEVVATATGEERIEIRHALLGVEAIVGELPARFGAQTMKDVAGYDTKRLYIGGNGAFGPLSALIFKITVNR
;
A
#
# COMPACT_ATOMS: atom_id res chain seq x y z
N MET A 1 15.08 43.34 5.51
CA MET A 1 15.05 43.72 4.09
C MET A 1 14.20 42.69 3.40
N THR A 2 12.97 43.06 3.09
CA THR A 2 11.98 42.22 2.40
C THR A 2 12.44 42.01 0.97
N SER A 3 12.84 40.79 0.61
CA SER A 3 13.02 40.45 -0.80
C SER A 3 11.63 40.33 -1.41
N ASP A 4 11.26 41.30 -2.23
CA ASP A 4 10.12 41.20 -3.13
C ASP A 4 10.43 40.09 -4.14
N THR A 5 9.99 38.86 -3.85
CA THR A 5 9.89 37.80 -4.84
C THR A 5 8.78 38.21 -5.80
N VAL A 6 9.18 38.69 -6.97
CA VAL A 6 8.27 38.91 -8.10
C VAL A 6 7.73 37.54 -8.48
N THR A 7 6.52 37.21 -8.04
CA THR A 7 5.79 36.05 -8.54
C THR A 7 5.53 36.27 -10.03
N ALA A 8 6.10 35.40 -10.86
CA ALA A 8 5.88 35.44 -12.30
C ALA A 8 4.37 35.39 -12.59
N GLN A 9 3.92 36.17 -13.58
CA GLN A 9 2.52 36.12 -13.99
C GLN A 9 2.20 34.74 -14.59
N PRO A 10 0.98 34.19 -14.42
CA PRO A 10 0.61 32.88 -14.97
C PRO A 10 0.87 32.72 -16.48
N ALA A 11 0.76 33.81 -17.25
CA ALA A 11 1.05 33.81 -18.68
C ALA A 11 2.54 33.61 -19.00
N ASP A 12 3.44 34.16 -18.18
CA ASP A 12 4.89 34.00 -18.34
C ASP A 12 5.34 32.59 -17.95
N LEU A 13 4.69 31.99 -16.94
CA LEU A 13 4.91 30.61 -16.53
C LEU A 13 4.46 29.60 -17.59
N GLY A 14 3.28 29.80 -18.18
CA GLY A 14 2.79 28.94 -19.25
C GLY A 14 3.72 28.90 -20.45
N ALA A 15 4.32 30.03 -20.83
CA ALA A 15 5.31 30.10 -21.90
C ALA A 15 6.60 29.34 -21.54
N ALA A 16 7.11 29.49 -20.31
CA ALA A 16 8.30 28.77 -19.86
C ALA A 16 8.12 27.24 -19.89
N PHE A 17 6.94 26.74 -19.50
CA PHE A 17 6.64 25.30 -19.59
C PHE A 17 6.43 24.81 -21.03
N ALA A 18 5.88 25.65 -21.91
CA ALA A 18 5.61 25.30 -23.30
C ALA A 18 6.87 25.03 -24.13
N ASP A 19 8.04 25.52 -23.68
CA ASP A 19 9.34 25.19 -24.29
C ASP A 19 9.75 23.73 -24.06
N HIS A 20 9.12 23.04 -23.10
CA HIS A 20 9.48 21.69 -22.68
C HIS A 20 8.37 20.65 -22.82
N CYS A 21 7.11 21.05 -22.73
CA CYS A 21 6.00 20.09 -22.74
C CYS A 21 4.72 20.69 -23.32
N GLU A 22 3.72 19.84 -23.52
CA GLU A 22 2.38 20.33 -23.83
C GLU A 22 1.75 20.96 -22.58
N VAL A 23 1.26 22.19 -22.73
CA VAL A 23 0.58 22.95 -21.67
C VAL A 23 -0.91 23.08 -22.02
N ILE A 24 -1.77 22.61 -21.12
CA ILE A 24 -3.22 22.70 -21.27
C ILE A 24 -3.78 23.71 -20.26
N THR A 25 -4.48 24.72 -20.77
CA THR A 25 -5.14 25.77 -19.98
C THR A 25 -6.65 25.86 -20.24
N ASP A 26 -7.20 24.98 -21.09
CA ASP A 26 -8.64 24.91 -21.30
C ASP A 26 -9.35 24.60 -19.98
N GLU A 27 -10.27 25.47 -19.56
CA GLU A 27 -10.88 25.42 -18.24
C GLU A 27 -11.67 24.12 -18.01
N THR A 28 -12.29 23.56 -19.06
CA THR A 28 -13.05 22.31 -18.96
C THR A 28 -12.09 21.16 -18.71
N VAL A 29 -11.05 21.05 -19.54
CA VAL A 29 -10.06 19.96 -19.44
C VAL A 29 -9.30 20.03 -18.12
N VAL A 30 -8.86 21.22 -17.69
CA VAL A 30 -8.14 21.39 -16.42
C VAL A 30 -9.03 21.02 -15.22
N THR A 31 -10.31 21.35 -15.28
CA THR A 31 -11.27 20.98 -14.22
C THR A 31 -11.50 19.48 -14.18
N GLU A 32 -11.75 18.84 -15.32
CA GLU A 32 -11.94 17.39 -15.41
C GLU A 32 -10.70 16.63 -14.93
N ARG A 33 -9.51 17.03 -15.41
CA ARG A 33 -8.25 16.37 -15.06
C ARG A 33 -7.86 16.54 -13.60
N GLY A 34 -8.35 17.60 -12.95
CA GLY A 34 -8.11 17.88 -11.54
C GLY A 34 -8.91 17.02 -10.56
N HIS A 35 -9.79 16.15 -11.05
CA HIS A 35 -10.54 15.17 -10.26
C HIS A 35 -10.06 13.74 -10.55
N ASP A 36 -10.13 12.90 -9.52
CA ASP A 36 -9.93 11.46 -9.61
C ASP A 36 -11.16 10.73 -10.17
N PHE A 37 -11.05 9.42 -10.32
CA PHE A 37 -12.10 8.53 -10.82
C PHE A 37 -13.41 8.63 -10.01
N TRP A 38 -13.33 8.92 -8.71
CA TRP A 38 -14.47 9.02 -7.80
C TRP A 38 -15.09 10.42 -7.79
N GLY A 39 -14.50 11.37 -8.50
CA GLY A 39 -14.92 12.76 -8.55
C GLY A 39 -14.41 13.60 -7.38
N VAL A 40 -13.42 13.13 -6.62
CA VAL A 40 -12.73 13.92 -5.59
C VAL A 40 -11.59 14.68 -6.25
N GLY A 41 -11.47 15.97 -5.96
CA GLY A 41 -10.44 16.79 -6.56
C GLY A 41 -10.70 18.27 -6.46
N SER A 42 -9.88 19.04 -7.17
CA SER A 42 -9.94 20.50 -7.22
C SER A 42 -9.27 20.96 -8.52
N ARG A 43 -9.06 22.27 -8.70
CA ARG A 43 -8.56 22.84 -9.96
C ARG A 43 -7.14 23.37 -9.82
N ALA A 44 -6.27 22.92 -10.73
CA ALA A 44 -4.96 23.52 -11.00
C ALA A 44 -5.10 24.77 -11.91
N ASP A 45 -4.01 25.51 -12.12
CA ASP A 45 -3.97 26.59 -13.11
C ASP A 45 -3.73 26.07 -14.53
N MET A 46 -3.01 24.95 -14.68
CA MET A 46 -2.74 24.28 -15.94
C MET A 46 -2.36 22.81 -15.74
N VAL A 47 -2.47 22.02 -16.81
CA VAL A 47 -1.95 20.65 -16.89
C VAL A 47 -0.72 20.63 -17.79
N LEU A 48 0.35 20.01 -17.32
CA LEU A 48 1.61 19.81 -18.03
C LEU A 48 1.73 18.33 -18.42
N ARG A 49 2.00 18.05 -19.70
CA ARG A 49 2.16 16.68 -20.23
C ARG A 49 3.56 16.48 -20.80
N PRO A 50 4.55 16.10 -19.97
CA PRO A 50 5.87 15.69 -20.46
C PRO A 50 5.79 14.34 -21.19
N SER A 51 6.83 14.03 -21.96
CA SER A 51 6.94 12.80 -22.77
C SER A 51 8.24 12.02 -22.52
N ASP A 52 9.08 12.52 -21.62
CA ASP A 52 10.32 11.91 -21.16
C ASP A 52 10.76 12.51 -19.81
N ALA A 53 11.80 11.91 -19.21
CA ALA A 53 12.35 12.32 -17.92
C ALA A 53 13.04 13.69 -17.97
N GLU A 54 13.65 14.08 -19.09
CA GLU A 54 14.34 15.37 -19.22
C GLU A 54 13.34 16.53 -19.14
N GLN A 55 12.17 16.37 -19.76
CA GLN A 55 11.06 17.33 -19.67
C GLN A 55 10.51 17.41 -18.25
N VAL A 56 10.38 16.29 -17.53
CA VAL A 56 10.00 16.29 -16.11
C VAL A 56 11.01 17.10 -15.28
N ALA A 57 12.31 16.85 -15.45
CA ALA A 57 13.36 17.60 -14.76
C ALA A 57 13.34 19.10 -15.10
N ALA A 58 13.06 19.47 -16.35
CA ALA A 58 12.91 20.87 -16.74
C ALA A 58 11.69 21.53 -16.08
N ILE A 59 10.54 20.85 -16.05
CA ILE A 59 9.33 21.32 -15.36
C ILE A 59 9.60 21.53 -13.87
N MET A 60 10.20 20.54 -13.20
CA MET A 60 10.51 20.62 -11.77
C MET A 60 11.45 21.80 -11.47
N ARG A 61 12.45 22.04 -12.33
CA ARG A 61 13.36 23.18 -12.18
C ARG A 61 12.65 24.53 -12.32
N ILE A 62 11.83 24.70 -13.36
CA ILE A 62 11.02 25.91 -13.55
C ILE A 62 10.08 26.12 -12.34
N ALA A 63 9.45 25.06 -11.85
CA ALA A 63 8.57 25.13 -10.69
C ALA A 63 9.32 25.53 -9.42
N ALA A 64 10.51 24.95 -9.17
CA ALA A 64 11.36 25.29 -8.04
C ALA A 64 11.79 26.77 -8.06
N ASP A 65 12.29 27.24 -9.22
CA ASP A 65 12.77 28.61 -9.42
C ASP A 65 11.67 29.68 -9.25
N ASN A 66 10.43 29.33 -9.59
CA ASN A 66 9.29 30.25 -9.54
C ASN A 66 8.36 30.04 -8.35
N GLY A 67 8.66 29.03 -7.53
CA GLY A 67 7.85 28.65 -6.38
C GLY A 67 6.44 28.17 -6.68
N VAL A 68 6.31 27.43 -7.78
CA VAL A 68 5.06 26.80 -8.21
C VAL A 68 4.90 25.44 -7.52
N THR A 69 3.69 25.16 -7.05
CA THR A 69 3.31 23.84 -6.53
C THR A 69 3.07 22.87 -7.68
N VAL A 70 3.62 21.66 -7.57
CA VAL A 70 3.45 20.59 -8.56
C VAL A 70 2.66 19.45 -7.93
N VAL A 71 1.61 18.99 -8.59
CA VAL A 71 0.82 17.82 -8.19
C VAL A 71 0.96 16.74 -9.26
N PRO A 72 1.62 15.60 -8.97
CA PRO A 72 1.79 14.53 -9.93
C PRO A 72 0.47 13.78 -10.17
N ARG A 73 0.27 13.31 -11.40
CA ARG A 73 -0.92 12.58 -11.83
C ARG A 73 -0.53 11.44 -12.75
N GLY A 74 -0.97 10.23 -12.40
CA GLY A 74 -1.00 9.06 -13.29
C GLY A 74 -2.41 8.79 -13.80
N GLY A 75 -2.90 7.56 -13.59
CA GLY A 75 -4.26 7.14 -13.95
C GLY A 75 -5.39 7.80 -13.15
N ALA A 76 -5.08 8.50 -12.06
CA ALA A 76 -6.05 9.16 -11.17
C ALA A 76 -7.13 8.21 -10.60
N SER A 77 -6.76 6.97 -10.29
CA SER A 77 -7.62 5.93 -9.73
C SER A 77 -7.56 5.81 -8.19
N ASN A 78 -6.88 6.72 -7.50
CA ASN A 78 -6.71 6.69 -6.04
C ASN A 78 -8.07 6.87 -5.32
N CYS A 79 -8.19 6.37 -4.09
CA CYS A 79 -9.44 6.40 -3.30
C CYS A 79 -9.35 7.28 -2.05
N SER A 80 -8.22 7.96 -1.83
CA SER A 80 -7.90 8.70 -0.59
C SER A 80 -7.81 10.21 -0.81
N GLY A 81 -7.99 10.68 -2.05
CA GLY A 81 -7.65 12.06 -2.42
C GLY A 81 -6.14 12.29 -2.35
N GLY A 82 -5.35 11.34 -2.86
CA GLY A 82 -3.88 11.39 -2.96
C GLY A 82 -3.37 12.37 -4.02
N MET A 83 -4.28 12.93 -4.84
CA MET A 83 -3.98 13.96 -5.84
C MET A 83 -4.93 15.15 -5.65
N MET A 84 -4.45 16.23 -5.03
CA MET A 84 -5.30 17.38 -4.69
C MET A 84 -4.72 18.71 -5.19
N PRO A 85 -4.92 19.04 -6.49
CA PRO A 85 -4.47 20.31 -7.03
C PRO A 85 -5.22 21.50 -6.42
N SER A 86 -4.56 22.64 -6.40
CA SER A 86 -5.13 23.91 -5.93
C SER A 86 -4.85 25.05 -6.91
N ARG A 87 -5.56 26.17 -6.79
CA ARG A 87 -5.25 27.37 -7.57
C ARG A 87 -3.81 27.80 -7.30
N GLY A 88 -3.07 28.15 -8.35
CA GLY A 88 -1.62 28.43 -8.27
C GLY A 88 -0.72 27.19 -8.37
N SER A 89 -1.28 25.98 -8.46
CA SER A 89 -0.53 24.76 -8.74
C SER A 89 -0.59 24.37 -10.21
N VAL A 90 0.36 23.55 -10.64
CA VAL A 90 0.33 22.84 -11.92
C VAL A 90 0.08 21.36 -11.68
N LEU A 91 -0.72 20.76 -12.55
CA LEU A 91 -0.92 19.32 -12.57
C LEU A 91 0.07 18.69 -13.54
N LEU A 92 0.91 17.78 -13.06
CA LEU A 92 1.91 17.09 -13.87
C LEU A 92 1.36 15.72 -14.28
N ASP A 93 0.80 15.64 -15.49
CA ASP A 93 0.21 14.42 -16.03
C ASP A 93 1.27 13.56 -16.72
N LEU A 94 1.63 12.47 -16.06
CA LEU A 94 2.70 11.55 -16.43
C LEU A 94 2.24 10.44 -17.39
N THR A 95 0.96 10.43 -17.80
CA THR A 95 0.39 9.34 -18.63
C THR A 95 0.98 9.25 -20.04
N HIS A 96 1.76 10.24 -20.48
CA HIS A 96 2.49 10.21 -21.75
C HIS A 96 3.88 9.55 -21.64
N LEU A 97 4.39 9.33 -20.42
CA LEU A 97 5.56 8.48 -20.16
C LEU A 97 5.08 7.03 -20.09
N ASN A 98 4.68 6.43 -21.22
CA ASN A 98 3.97 5.15 -21.28
C ASN A 98 4.68 4.07 -22.11
N ARG A 99 6.00 4.15 -22.27
CA ARG A 99 6.78 3.13 -22.97
C ARG A 99 7.18 1.99 -22.04
N VAL A 100 6.98 0.75 -22.51
CA VAL A 100 7.75 -0.41 -22.02
C VAL A 100 9.13 -0.34 -22.69
N VAL A 101 10.13 0.11 -21.93
CA VAL A 101 11.45 0.48 -22.43
C VAL A 101 12.29 -0.75 -22.76
N ASP A 102 12.28 -1.75 -21.86
CA ASP A 102 13.03 -2.99 -22.04
C ASP A 102 12.35 -4.15 -21.30
N VAL A 103 12.52 -5.37 -21.81
CA VAL A 103 12.02 -6.61 -21.19
C VAL A 103 13.10 -7.67 -21.31
N ASP A 104 13.60 -8.11 -20.15
CA ASP A 104 14.51 -9.23 -20.04
C ASP A 104 13.74 -10.43 -19.47
N ALA A 105 13.26 -11.28 -20.38
CA ALA A 105 12.48 -12.45 -20.01
C ALA A 105 13.33 -13.54 -19.33
N GLU A 106 14.64 -13.60 -19.61
CA GLU A 106 15.54 -14.59 -19.02
C GLU A 106 15.81 -14.27 -17.55
N ASN A 107 16.11 -13.00 -17.25
CA ASN A 107 16.33 -12.52 -15.89
C ASN A 107 15.05 -12.05 -15.19
N ARG A 108 13.91 -12.09 -15.89
CA ARG A 108 12.56 -11.77 -15.38
C ARG A 108 12.46 -10.37 -14.77
N TRP A 109 12.82 -9.36 -15.55
CA TRP A 109 12.56 -7.97 -15.21
C TRP A 109 12.09 -7.18 -16.44
N ALA A 110 11.36 -6.09 -16.21
CA ALA A 110 11.02 -5.12 -17.23
C ALA A 110 11.32 -3.70 -16.74
N ARG A 111 11.78 -2.84 -17.65
CA ARG A 111 11.98 -1.41 -17.39
C ARG A 111 10.91 -0.65 -18.14
N VAL A 112 10.13 0.14 -17.41
CA VAL A 112 8.89 0.74 -17.89
C VAL A 112 8.81 2.18 -17.43
N GLU A 113 8.26 3.03 -18.27
CA GLU A 113 7.96 4.39 -17.87
C GLU A 113 6.76 4.43 -16.90
N THR A 114 6.73 5.44 -16.04
CA THR A 114 5.80 5.58 -14.92
C THR A 114 4.31 5.55 -15.31
N GLY A 115 3.98 6.03 -16.51
CA GLY A 115 2.63 6.17 -17.05
C GLY A 115 2.13 4.95 -17.81
N VAL A 116 2.90 3.85 -17.90
CA VAL A 116 2.41 2.58 -18.45
C VAL A 116 1.22 2.10 -17.61
N VAL A 117 0.09 1.83 -18.25
CA VAL A 117 -1.09 1.25 -17.58
C VAL A 117 -0.78 -0.18 -17.18
N ASN A 118 -1.21 -0.60 -15.99
CA ASN A 118 -0.85 -1.89 -15.42
C ASN A 118 -1.28 -3.05 -16.33
N SER A 119 -2.51 -3.03 -16.84
CA SER A 119 -3.02 -4.04 -17.78
C SER A 119 -2.25 -4.06 -19.11
N ASP A 120 -1.90 -2.92 -19.69
CA ASP A 120 -1.06 -2.85 -20.89
C ASP A 120 0.31 -3.52 -20.68
N LEU A 121 0.89 -3.36 -19.49
CA LEU A 121 2.12 -4.07 -19.12
C LEU A 121 1.89 -5.59 -19.08
N GLN A 122 0.79 -6.05 -18.45
CA GLN A 122 0.46 -7.48 -18.41
C GLN A 122 0.33 -8.08 -19.82
N GLU A 123 -0.41 -7.40 -20.71
CA GLU A 123 -0.58 -7.82 -22.10
C GLU A 123 0.75 -7.90 -22.85
N ARG A 124 1.66 -6.95 -22.59
CA ARG A 124 2.99 -6.94 -23.20
C ARG A 124 3.89 -8.07 -22.70
N LEU A 125 3.71 -8.53 -21.47
CA LEU A 125 4.51 -9.58 -20.84
C LEU A 125 3.98 -11.00 -21.13
N ALA A 126 2.68 -11.15 -21.38
CA ALA A 126 2.02 -12.44 -21.60
C ALA A 126 2.68 -13.32 -22.69
N PRO A 127 3.16 -12.80 -23.84
CA PRO A 127 3.87 -13.60 -24.84
C PRO A 127 5.16 -14.26 -24.34
N TYR A 128 5.75 -13.76 -23.26
CA TYR A 128 6.93 -14.33 -22.60
C TYR A 128 6.56 -15.35 -21.51
N GLY A 129 5.28 -15.59 -21.25
CA GLY A 129 4.80 -16.39 -20.13
C GLY A 129 5.05 -15.73 -18.77
N LEU A 130 5.19 -14.40 -18.75
CA LEU A 130 5.51 -13.61 -17.56
C LEU A 130 4.39 -12.60 -17.26
N CYS A 131 4.34 -12.14 -16.01
CA CYS A 131 3.48 -11.05 -15.56
C CYS A 131 4.16 -10.22 -14.47
N PHE A 132 3.68 -8.98 -14.30
CA PHE A 132 3.99 -8.12 -13.16
C PHE A 132 2.94 -8.39 -12.08
N SER A 133 3.35 -8.78 -10.86
CA SER A 133 2.38 -9.34 -9.90
C SER A 133 1.28 -8.39 -9.43
N PRO A 134 1.52 -7.09 -9.14
CA PRO A 134 0.48 -6.20 -8.65
C PRO A 134 -0.73 -6.15 -9.59
N ASP A 135 -1.89 -6.43 -9.01
CA ASP A 135 -3.14 -6.62 -9.71
C ASP A 135 -4.30 -5.83 -9.05
N PRO A 136 -4.14 -4.51 -8.85
CA PRO A 136 -5.21 -3.72 -8.27
C PRO A 136 -6.47 -3.84 -9.14
N VAL A 137 -7.65 -3.76 -8.51
CA VAL A 137 -8.93 -3.81 -9.23
C VAL A 137 -9.02 -2.71 -10.31
N SER A 138 -8.31 -1.60 -10.10
CA SER A 138 -8.16 -0.50 -11.04
C SER A 138 -7.10 -0.71 -12.13
N SER A 139 -6.54 -1.91 -12.33
CA SER A 139 -5.42 -2.17 -13.26
C SER A 139 -5.63 -1.76 -14.73
N HIS A 140 -6.89 -1.57 -15.15
CA HIS A 140 -7.25 -1.04 -16.47
C HIS A 140 -7.09 0.49 -16.58
N LEU A 141 -6.90 1.18 -15.45
CA LEU A 141 -6.74 2.62 -15.34
C LEU A 141 -5.45 3.01 -14.62
N SER A 142 -5.04 2.23 -13.61
CA SER A 142 -3.88 2.54 -12.79
C SER A 142 -2.59 2.37 -13.59
N THR A 143 -1.65 3.28 -13.32
CA THR A 143 -0.33 3.31 -13.96
C THR A 143 0.71 2.65 -13.05
N VAL A 144 1.77 2.06 -13.59
CA VAL A 144 2.85 1.43 -12.81
C VAL A 144 3.45 2.38 -11.76
N GLY A 145 3.67 3.64 -12.11
CA GLY A 145 4.13 4.66 -11.17
C GLY A 145 3.11 5.01 -10.09
N GLY A 146 1.82 4.99 -10.44
CA GLY A 146 0.71 5.13 -9.49
C GLY A 146 0.69 3.99 -8.48
N ASN A 147 0.82 2.75 -8.96
CA ASN A 147 0.93 1.57 -8.10
C ASN A 147 2.14 1.66 -7.18
N LEU A 148 3.27 2.20 -7.66
CA LEU A 148 4.46 2.42 -6.85
C LEU A 148 4.21 3.45 -5.72
N ILE A 149 3.67 4.63 -6.04
CA ILE A 149 3.49 5.69 -5.04
C ILE A 149 2.35 5.42 -4.06
N GLU A 150 1.41 4.53 -4.39
CA GLU A 150 0.36 4.05 -3.47
C GLU A 150 0.75 2.74 -2.77
N ASN A 151 1.87 2.12 -3.16
CA ASN A 151 2.22 0.75 -2.79
C ASN A 151 1.04 -0.24 -3.00
N ALA A 152 0.42 -0.14 -4.17
CA ALA A 152 -0.82 -0.85 -4.47
C ALA A 152 -0.70 -2.36 -4.25
N GLY A 153 -1.74 -2.94 -3.66
CA GLY A 153 -1.92 -4.37 -3.54
C GLY A 153 -2.87 -4.91 -4.62
N GLY A 154 -3.66 -5.89 -4.20
CA GLY A 154 -4.67 -6.57 -5.00
C GLY A 154 -5.02 -7.92 -4.37
N PRO A 155 -5.95 -8.68 -4.98
CA PRO A 155 -6.35 -10.00 -4.50
C PRO A 155 -5.17 -10.97 -4.32
N HIS A 156 -4.17 -10.88 -5.19
CA HIS A 156 -3.05 -11.81 -5.21
C HIS A 156 -1.88 -11.43 -4.28
N ALA A 157 -2.03 -10.35 -3.51
CA ALA A 157 -0.99 -9.86 -2.60
C ALA A 157 -0.66 -10.85 -1.46
N LEU A 158 -1.59 -11.73 -1.10
CA LEU A 158 -1.40 -12.76 -0.08
C LEU A 158 -0.16 -13.63 -0.38
N LYS A 159 -0.13 -14.17 -1.60
CA LYS A 159 0.92 -15.08 -2.06
C LYS A 159 2.12 -14.34 -2.63
N TYR A 160 1.88 -13.29 -3.43
CA TYR A 160 2.95 -12.66 -4.21
C TYR A 160 3.51 -11.37 -3.60
N GLY A 161 2.81 -10.74 -2.66
CA GLY A 161 3.17 -9.45 -2.07
C GLY A 161 2.54 -8.26 -2.79
N VAL A 162 2.85 -7.07 -2.30
CA VAL A 162 2.35 -5.78 -2.85
C VAL A 162 3.37 -5.17 -3.80
N THR A 163 3.06 -4.03 -4.41
CA THR A 163 3.94 -3.36 -5.39
C THR A 163 5.39 -3.24 -4.94
N TYR A 164 5.63 -2.87 -3.68
CA TYR A 164 6.94 -2.81 -3.06
C TYR A 164 7.83 -4.05 -3.30
N ASN A 165 7.25 -5.26 -3.25
CA ASN A 165 7.95 -6.54 -3.42
C ASN A 165 8.42 -6.78 -4.87
N HIS A 166 7.92 -5.96 -5.81
CA HIS A 166 8.16 -6.12 -7.24
C HIS A 166 8.88 -4.92 -7.85
N ILE A 167 9.32 -3.94 -7.06
CA ILE A 167 10.14 -2.82 -7.55
C ILE A 167 11.62 -3.13 -7.29
N LEU A 168 12.39 -3.22 -8.37
CA LEU A 168 13.84 -3.43 -8.34
C LEU A 168 14.61 -2.10 -8.35
N ALA A 169 14.10 -1.11 -9.10
CA ALA A 169 14.68 0.23 -9.15
C ALA A 169 13.64 1.27 -9.59
N ALA A 170 13.89 2.54 -9.27
CA ALA A 170 13.11 3.67 -9.77
C ALA A 170 14.03 4.86 -10.11
N GLU A 171 13.79 5.49 -11.26
CA GLU A 171 14.31 6.81 -11.60
C GLU A 171 13.33 7.88 -11.12
N VAL A 172 13.85 8.89 -10.43
CA VAL A 172 13.07 9.91 -9.74
C VAL A 172 13.65 11.28 -9.99
N VAL A 173 12.80 12.23 -10.32
CA VAL A 173 13.12 13.67 -10.32
C VAL A 173 12.67 14.26 -8.97
N LEU A 174 13.63 14.77 -8.21
CA LEU A 174 13.39 15.39 -6.90
C LEU A 174 12.84 16.82 -7.04
N PRO A 175 12.29 17.39 -5.96
CA PRO A 175 11.78 18.77 -5.94
C PRO A 175 12.78 19.84 -6.35
N ASP A 176 14.09 19.61 -6.17
CA ASP A 176 15.18 20.48 -6.60
C ASP A 176 15.61 20.24 -8.07
N ALA A 177 14.86 19.40 -8.80
CA ALA A 177 15.11 18.93 -10.15
C ALA A 177 16.32 18.01 -10.33
N THR A 178 16.96 17.56 -9.25
CA THR A 178 17.98 16.51 -9.32
C THR A 178 17.33 15.20 -9.74
N THR A 179 17.94 14.50 -10.69
CA THR A 179 17.52 13.14 -11.09
C THR A 179 18.38 12.11 -10.35
N VAL A 180 17.73 11.15 -9.72
CA VAL A 180 18.37 10.07 -8.96
C VAL A 180 17.78 8.73 -9.38
N THR A 181 18.56 7.65 -9.23
CA THR A 181 18.08 6.29 -9.37
C THR A 181 18.35 5.56 -8.07
N TRP A 182 17.31 4.95 -7.49
CA TRP A 182 17.45 4.08 -6.32
C TRP A 182 17.09 2.66 -6.68
N ARG A 183 17.81 1.71 -6.07
CA ARG A 183 17.67 0.28 -6.31
C ARG A 183 17.43 -0.47 -5.01
N ALA A 184 16.73 -1.60 -5.11
CA ALA A 184 16.46 -2.45 -3.95
C ALA A 184 17.75 -3.00 -3.33
N ASP A 185 18.79 -3.19 -4.14
CA ASP A 185 20.11 -3.71 -3.77
C ASP A 185 21.13 -2.63 -3.41
N ASP A 186 20.76 -1.34 -3.36
CA ASP A 186 21.65 -0.26 -2.93
C ASP A 186 22.08 -0.46 -1.46
N ASP A 187 23.36 -0.22 -1.19
CA ASP A 187 23.88 -0.20 0.18
C ASP A 187 23.35 1.02 0.95
N GLY A 188 23.15 0.83 2.26
CA GLY A 188 22.68 1.89 3.15
C GLY A 188 21.16 1.88 3.35
N PRO A 189 20.60 3.00 3.86
CA PRO A 189 19.17 3.13 4.11
C PRO A 189 18.34 2.90 2.84
N ASP A 190 17.21 2.23 2.97
CA ASP A 190 16.36 1.87 1.85
C ASP A 190 15.46 3.02 1.37
N LEU A 191 16.06 3.91 0.55
CA LEU A 191 15.37 5.07 -0.03
C LEU A 191 14.34 4.68 -1.10
N LEU A 192 14.56 3.59 -1.84
CA LEU A 192 13.56 3.05 -2.77
C LEU A 192 12.32 2.61 -1.99
N GLY A 193 12.51 1.92 -0.86
CA GLY A 193 11.40 1.50 0.00
C GLY A 193 10.64 2.67 0.61
N LEU A 194 11.33 3.78 0.92
CA LEU A 194 10.70 4.99 1.42
C LEU A 194 9.87 5.74 0.35
N LEU A 195 10.30 5.68 -0.91
CA LEU A 195 9.59 6.27 -2.05
C LEU A 195 8.28 5.52 -2.37
N VAL A 196 8.27 4.20 -2.20
CA VAL A 196 7.08 3.37 -2.39
C VAL A 196 6.04 3.69 -1.31
N GLY A 197 4.81 4.01 -1.70
CA GLY A 197 3.78 4.47 -0.77
C GLY A 197 3.88 5.95 -0.38
N SER A 198 4.73 6.76 -1.05
CA SER A 198 4.92 8.18 -0.73
C SER A 198 3.83 9.12 -1.28
N GLU A 199 2.85 8.61 -2.03
CA GLU A 199 1.79 9.38 -2.68
C GLU A 199 2.32 10.54 -3.54
N GLY A 200 3.52 10.37 -4.12
CA GLY A 200 4.15 11.38 -4.98
C GLY A 200 4.62 12.64 -4.23
N THR A 201 4.72 12.59 -2.91
CA THR A 201 5.15 13.75 -2.09
C THR A 201 6.67 13.86 -1.97
N LEU A 202 7.43 12.78 -2.26
CA LEU A 202 8.89 12.75 -2.10
C LEU A 202 9.65 12.95 -3.42
N GLY A 203 9.03 12.68 -4.56
CA GLY A 203 9.63 12.87 -5.87
C GLY A 203 8.69 12.46 -7.00
N VAL A 204 9.05 12.82 -8.22
CA VAL A 204 8.31 12.42 -9.43
C VAL A 204 9.02 11.23 -10.06
N VAL A 205 8.40 10.06 -10.00
CA VAL A 205 8.91 8.84 -10.64
C VAL A 205 8.74 8.93 -12.16
N THR A 206 9.81 8.73 -12.91
CA THR A 206 9.82 8.78 -14.39
C THR A 206 9.90 7.39 -15.01
N GLU A 207 10.68 6.50 -14.41
CA GLU A 207 10.92 5.13 -14.88
C GLU A 207 11.01 4.15 -13.70
N VAL A 208 10.54 2.92 -13.89
CA VAL A 208 10.53 1.86 -12.89
C VAL A 208 11.10 0.58 -13.51
N THR A 209 11.99 -0.09 -12.80
CA THR A 209 12.38 -1.47 -13.11
C THR A 209 11.60 -2.41 -12.20
N VAL A 210 10.75 -3.26 -12.80
CA VAL A 210 9.89 -4.20 -12.09
C VAL A 210 10.39 -5.63 -12.21
N ALA A 211 10.25 -6.40 -11.13
CA ALA A 211 10.45 -7.84 -11.14
C ALA A 211 9.24 -8.54 -11.77
N LEU A 212 9.49 -9.51 -12.62
CA LEU A 212 8.47 -10.32 -13.28
C LEU A 212 8.41 -11.71 -12.67
N ARG A 213 7.23 -12.31 -12.70
CA ARG A 213 7.04 -13.71 -12.33
C ARG A 213 6.49 -14.51 -13.50
N PRO A 214 6.69 -15.83 -13.54
CA PRO A 214 5.92 -16.69 -14.41
C PRO A 214 4.42 -16.56 -14.14
N ILE A 215 3.63 -16.59 -15.21
CA ILE A 215 2.19 -16.84 -15.12
C ILE A 215 2.03 -18.28 -14.62
N ALA A 216 1.13 -18.48 -13.65
CA ALA A 216 0.85 -19.81 -13.13
C ALA A 216 0.33 -20.73 -14.24
N GLU A 217 0.73 -22.00 -14.23
CA GLU A 217 0.29 -22.97 -15.24
C GLU A 217 -1.21 -23.22 -15.14
N VAL A 218 -1.73 -23.30 -13.92
CA VAL A 218 -3.14 -23.53 -13.60
C VAL A 218 -3.55 -22.63 -12.45
N THR A 219 -4.77 -22.10 -12.53
CA THR A 219 -5.47 -21.44 -11.41
C THR A 219 -6.86 -22.07 -11.27
N HIS A 220 -7.20 -22.55 -10.08
CA HIS A 220 -8.55 -23.05 -9.77
C HIS A 220 -9.21 -22.21 -8.69
N SER A 221 -10.50 -21.94 -8.90
CA SER A 221 -11.30 -21.10 -8.01
C SER A 221 -12.34 -21.90 -7.24
N LEU A 222 -12.48 -21.57 -5.95
CA LEU A 222 -13.48 -22.13 -5.05
C LEU A 222 -14.25 -21.00 -4.37
N MET A 223 -15.49 -21.29 -3.97
CA MET A 223 -16.30 -20.41 -3.13
C MET A 223 -16.86 -21.20 -1.95
N GLY A 224 -16.79 -20.63 -0.76
CA GLY A 224 -17.58 -21.06 0.40
C GLY A 224 -18.61 -20.00 0.77
N ALA A 225 -19.86 -20.42 1.04
CA ALA A 225 -20.88 -19.57 1.66
C ALA A 225 -21.09 -19.95 3.12
N PHE A 226 -21.34 -18.97 3.99
CA PHE A 226 -21.37 -19.17 5.44
C PHE A 226 -22.58 -18.47 6.08
N ASP A 227 -23.13 -19.10 7.14
CA ASP A 227 -24.23 -18.54 7.93
C ASP A 227 -23.78 -17.41 8.87
N THR A 228 -22.47 -17.32 9.15
CA THR A 228 -21.88 -16.28 10.02
C THR A 228 -20.51 -15.85 9.50
N ALA A 229 -20.16 -14.59 9.74
CA ALA A 229 -18.82 -14.06 9.43
C ALA A 229 -17.71 -14.83 10.19
N ARG A 230 -17.98 -15.24 11.44
CA ARG A 230 -17.00 -16.01 12.23
C ARG A 230 -16.65 -17.35 11.58
N GLN A 231 -17.64 -18.08 11.06
CA GLN A 231 -17.38 -19.33 10.34
C GLN A 231 -16.51 -19.13 9.10
N ALA A 232 -16.72 -18.05 8.35
CA ALA A 232 -15.91 -17.72 7.18
C ALA A 232 -14.45 -17.45 7.58
N ALA A 233 -14.20 -16.59 8.57
CA ALA A 233 -12.84 -16.27 9.02
C ALA A 233 -12.12 -17.46 9.69
N ASP A 234 -12.84 -18.26 10.49
CA ASP A 234 -12.29 -19.50 11.06
C ASP A 234 -11.87 -20.47 9.96
N THR A 235 -12.60 -20.50 8.84
CA THR A 235 -12.27 -21.31 7.66
C THR A 235 -11.02 -20.79 6.96
N ILE A 236 -10.88 -19.48 6.77
CA ILE A 236 -9.66 -18.87 6.21
C ILE A 236 -8.44 -19.21 7.08
N SER A 237 -8.56 -19.02 8.40
CA SER A 237 -7.51 -19.35 9.35
C SER A 237 -7.13 -20.84 9.31
N ALA A 238 -8.14 -21.71 9.20
CA ALA A 238 -7.93 -23.15 9.10
C ALA A 238 -7.22 -23.55 7.79
N ILE A 239 -7.52 -22.88 6.67
CA ILE A 239 -6.82 -23.08 5.39
C ILE A 239 -5.34 -22.71 5.54
N ILE A 240 -5.04 -21.51 6.04
CA ILE A 240 -3.66 -21.05 6.23
C ILE A 240 -2.87 -21.98 7.17
N ALA A 241 -3.52 -22.47 8.24
CA ALA A 241 -2.91 -23.41 9.18
C ALA A 241 -2.54 -24.77 8.57
N THR A 242 -3.04 -25.09 7.37
CA THR A 242 -2.63 -26.30 6.64
C THR A 242 -1.27 -26.18 5.96
N GLY A 243 -0.71 -24.97 5.87
CA GLY A 243 0.49 -24.67 5.07
C GLY A 243 0.17 -24.25 3.63
N VAL A 244 -1.08 -24.39 3.19
CA VAL A 244 -1.53 -23.84 1.90
C VAL A 244 -1.59 -22.32 2.01
N VAL A 245 -0.91 -21.64 1.08
CA VAL A 245 -1.03 -20.20 0.86
C VAL A 245 -1.83 -20.00 -0.44
N PRO A 246 -3.14 -19.75 -0.36
CA PRO A 246 -3.93 -19.45 -1.54
C PRO A 246 -3.36 -18.25 -2.29
N ALA A 247 -3.56 -18.22 -3.60
CA ALA A 247 -3.19 -17.11 -4.44
C ALA A 247 -4.00 -15.86 -4.07
N ALA A 248 -5.31 -16.04 -3.85
CA ALA A 248 -6.22 -14.99 -3.37
C ALA A 248 -7.23 -15.56 -2.38
N VAL A 249 -7.68 -14.73 -1.43
CA VAL A 249 -8.79 -15.02 -0.50
C VAL A 249 -9.60 -13.75 -0.32
N GLU A 250 -10.73 -13.66 -1.03
CA GLU A 250 -11.59 -12.48 -1.04
C GLU A 250 -12.86 -12.70 -0.23
N TRP A 251 -13.36 -11.62 0.35
CA TRP A 251 -14.55 -11.60 1.19
C TRP A 251 -15.64 -10.75 0.55
N LEU A 252 -16.89 -11.21 0.63
CA LEU A 252 -18.07 -10.35 0.49
C LEU A 252 -19.07 -10.68 1.61
N ASP A 253 -19.60 -9.66 2.26
CA ASP A 253 -20.68 -9.82 3.23
C ASP A 253 -22.08 -9.78 2.58
N ARG A 254 -23.10 -10.07 3.38
CA ARG A 254 -24.51 -10.11 2.95
C ARG A 254 -24.94 -8.84 2.21
N ASP A 255 -24.59 -7.66 2.74
CA ASP A 255 -25.00 -6.39 2.14
C ASP A 255 -24.30 -6.15 0.80
N GLY A 256 -23.02 -6.54 0.69
CA GLY A 256 -22.30 -6.56 -0.59
C GLY A 256 -22.91 -7.50 -1.62
N ILE A 257 -23.24 -8.73 -1.21
CA ILE A 257 -23.90 -9.74 -2.06
C ILE A 257 -25.26 -9.22 -2.56
N ALA A 258 -26.11 -8.72 -1.66
CA ALA A 258 -27.43 -8.20 -1.99
C ALA A 258 -27.36 -6.93 -2.86
N GLY A 259 -26.36 -6.07 -2.61
CA GLY A 259 -26.12 -4.86 -3.40
C GLY A 259 -25.73 -5.19 -4.84
N LEU A 260 -24.78 -6.11 -5.04
CA LEU A 260 -24.37 -6.57 -6.36
C LEU A 260 -25.52 -7.16 -7.18
N GLN A 261 -26.39 -7.95 -6.52
CA GLN A 261 -27.53 -8.61 -7.18
C GLN A 261 -28.51 -7.63 -7.84
N GLN A 262 -28.52 -6.35 -7.44
CA GLN A 262 -29.38 -5.33 -8.04
C GLN A 262 -28.94 -4.93 -9.45
N PHE A 263 -27.66 -5.12 -9.79
CA PHE A 263 -27.06 -4.72 -11.07
C PHE A 263 -26.66 -5.92 -11.91
N TYR A 264 -26.23 -7.00 -11.25
CA TYR A 264 -25.66 -8.17 -11.88
C TYR A 264 -26.26 -9.45 -11.29
N ASP A 265 -26.67 -10.40 -12.14
CA ASP A 265 -27.05 -11.73 -11.67
C ASP A 265 -25.78 -12.55 -11.37
N THR A 266 -25.22 -12.33 -10.17
CA THR A 266 -23.97 -12.96 -9.73
C THR A 266 -24.13 -14.45 -9.42
N GLY A 267 -25.37 -14.90 -9.18
CA GLY A 267 -25.67 -16.25 -8.73
C GLY A 267 -25.23 -16.55 -7.28
N TYR A 268 -24.71 -15.58 -6.52
CA TYR A 268 -24.32 -15.79 -5.13
C TYR A 268 -25.55 -16.05 -4.22
N PRO A 269 -25.41 -16.86 -3.16
CA PRO A 269 -26.50 -17.13 -2.23
C PRO A 269 -26.85 -15.88 -1.42
N LEU A 270 -28.08 -15.37 -1.59
CA LEU A 270 -28.56 -14.13 -0.94
C LEU A 270 -28.86 -14.29 0.56
N ASP A 271 -28.97 -15.52 1.05
CA ASP A 271 -29.20 -15.84 2.46
C ASP A 271 -27.90 -16.00 3.27
N ALA A 272 -26.75 -16.12 2.58
CA ALA A 272 -25.44 -16.17 3.22
C ALA A 272 -25.16 -14.89 4.03
N ALA A 273 -24.48 -15.03 5.16
CA ALA A 273 -23.94 -13.90 5.91
C ALA A 273 -22.65 -13.37 5.25
N SER A 274 -21.89 -14.26 4.63
CA SER A 274 -20.67 -13.95 3.88
C SER A 274 -20.33 -15.06 2.89
N ILE A 275 -19.67 -14.70 1.80
CA ILE A 275 -18.96 -15.63 0.93
C ILE A 275 -17.45 -15.37 0.99
N VAL A 276 -16.67 -16.43 0.78
CA VAL A 276 -15.23 -16.36 0.57
C VAL A 276 -14.90 -16.95 -0.79
N LEU A 277 -14.23 -16.19 -1.64
CA LEU A 277 -13.67 -16.64 -2.92
C LEU A 277 -12.19 -16.94 -2.74
N ILE A 278 -11.74 -18.07 -3.28
CA ILE A 278 -10.37 -18.55 -3.09
C ILE A 278 -9.82 -18.98 -4.44
N ASP A 279 -8.67 -18.42 -4.80
CA ASP A 279 -7.85 -18.94 -5.90
C ASP A 279 -6.66 -19.74 -5.34
N VAL A 280 -6.42 -20.90 -5.90
CA VAL A 280 -5.17 -21.66 -5.75
C VAL A 280 -4.50 -21.75 -7.12
N ASP A 281 -3.24 -21.37 -7.20
CA ASP A 281 -2.48 -21.34 -8.44
C ASP A 281 -1.09 -21.97 -8.30
N GLY A 282 -0.53 -22.42 -9.41
CA GLY A 282 0.78 -23.07 -9.47
C GLY A 282 0.89 -24.06 -10.62
N SER A 283 1.72 -25.09 -10.45
CA SER A 283 1.71 -26.25 -11.34
C SER A 283 0.46 -27.10 -11.13
N GLU A 284 0.09 -27.91 -12.13
CA GLU A 284 -1.08 -28.80 -12.05
C GLU A 284 -1.06 -29.70 -10.80
N ALA A 285 0.12 -30.22 -10.44
CA ALA A 285 0.29 -31.07 -9.27
C ALA A 285 0.09 -30.33 -7.94
N GLU A 286 0.53 -29.06 -7.88
CA GLU A 286 0.36 -28.21 -6.70
C GLU A 286 -1.10 -27.81 -6.53
N VAL A 287 -1.73 -27.30 -7.59
CA VAL A 287 -3.14 -26.90 -7.59
C VAL A 287 -4.04 -28.06 -7.20
N ARG A 288 -3.83 -29.26 -7.76
CA ARG A 288 -4.64 -30.44 -7.40
C ARG A 288 -4.53 -30.80 -5.92
N ARG A 289 -3.34 -30.68 -5.33
CA ARG A 289 -3.10 -30.92 -3.91
C ARG A 289 -3.78 -29.85 -3.06
N ASP A 290 -3.56 -28.57 -3.39
CA ASP A 290 -4.04 -27.43 -2.60
C ASP A 290 -5.55 -27.29 -2.67
N GLN A 291 -6.15 -27.45 -3.85
CA GLN A 291 -7.60 -27.50 -4.01
C GLN A 291 -8.23 -28.57 -3.11
N ALA A 292 -7.69 -29.78 -3.09
CA ALA A 292 -8.26 -30.87 -2.27
C ALA A 292 -8.20 -30.54 -0.77
N VAL A 293 -7.15 -29.85 -0.32
CA VAL A 293 -7.02 -29.38 1.07
C VAL A 293 -8.02 -28.27 1.36
N VAL A 294 -8.08 -27.25 0.50
CA VAL A 294 -8.99 -26.10 0.65
C VAL A 294 -10.44 -26.54 0.64
N GLU A 295 -10.84 -27.39 -0.33
CA GLU A 295 -12.20 -27.93 -0.43
C GLU A 295 -12.59 -28.68 0.84
N ARG A 296 -11.71 -29.55 1.36
CA ARG A 296 -11.98 -30.28 2.60
C ARG A 296 -12.24 -29.33 3.76
N VAL A 297 -11.43 -28.28 3.91
CA VAL A 297 -11.58 -27.29 5.00
C VAL A 297 -12.85 -26.45 4.82
N LEU A 298 -13.18 -26.03 3.59
CA LEU A 298 -14.44 -25.32 3.28
C LEU A 298 -15.65 -26.16 3.71
N ARG A 299 -15.68 -27.45 3.37
CA ARG A 299 -16.79 -28.37 3.69
C ARG A 299 -17.00 -28.61 5.18
N GLU A 300 -16.08 -28.22 6.05
CA GLU A 300 -16.26 -28.33 7.51
C GLU A 300 -17.28 -27.32 8.06
N ARG A 301 -17.43 -26.16 7.41
CA ARG A 301 -18.20 -25.01 7.95
C ARG A 301 -19.12 -24.32 6.94
N ALA A 302 -18.81 -24.39 5.64
CA ALA A 302 -19.61 -23.73 4.61
C ALA A 302 -20.95 -24.43 4.39
N THR A 303 -22.02 -23.66 4.20
CA THR A 303 -23.35 -24.16 3.83
C THR A 303 -23.43 -24.53 2.35
N GLU A 304 -22.62 -23.88 1.53
CA GLU A 304 -22.45 -24.17 0.12
C GLU A 304 -20.97 -24.09 -0.25
N VAL A 305 -20.49 -25.04 -1.05
CA VAL A 305 -19.15 -25.02 -1.66
C VAL A 305 -19.31 -25.14 -3.17
N ARG A 306 -18.78 -24.17 -3.91
CA ARG A 306 -18.70 -24.20 -5.38
C ARG A 306 -17.25 -24.28 -5.82
N ILE A 307 -17.02 -25.01 -6.90
CA ILE A 307 -15.69 -25.20 -7.51
C ILE A 307 -15.87 -24.89 -8.99
N ALA A 308 -15.03 -24.01 -9.53
CA ALA A 308 -15.00 -23.73 -10.96
C ALA A 308 -14.35 -24.93 -11.69
N GLU A 309 -15.03 -25.47 -12.71
CA GLU A 309 -14.54 -26.59 -13.51
C GLU A 309 -13.76 -26.15 -14.76
N ASP A 310 -13.92 -24.88 -15.15
CA ASP A 310 -13.28 -24.25 -16.31
C ASP A 310 -13.14 -22.73 -16.10
N GLU A 311 -12.46 -22.04 -17.04
CA GLU A 311 -12.23 -20.59 -16.97
C GLU A 311 -13.55 -19.81 -17.01
N ASP A 312 -14.53 -20.23 -17.82
CA ASP A 312 -15.83 -19.57 -17.88
C ASP A 312 -16.57 -19.64 -16.53
N ALA A 313 -16.46 -20.76 -15.81
CA ALA A 313 -17.00 -20.92 -14.46
C ALA A 313 -16.26 -20.09 -13.44
N ARG A 314 -14.93 -19.97 -13.57
CA ARG A 314 -14.09 -19.10 -12.76
C ARG A 314 -14.49 -17.63 -12.95
N ASP A 315 -14.59 -17.17 -14.19
CA ASP A 315 -15.03 -15.81 -14.53
C ASP A 315 -16.39 -15.49 -13.94
N ARG A 316 -17.38 -16.41 -14.07
CA ARG A 316 -18.70 -16.24 -13.43
C ARG A 316 -18.61 -16.14 -11.92
N LEU A 317 -17.75 -16.94 -11.29
CA LEU A 317 -17.59 -16.96 -9.84
C LEU A 317 -16.95 -15.67 -9.31
N TRP A 318 -16.03 -15.07 -10.06
CA TRP A 318 -15.33 -13.84 -9.70
C TRP A 318 -16.02 -12.56 -10.17
N TYR A 319 -16.97 -12.68 -11.11
CA TYR A 319 -17.64 -11.56 -11.76
C TYR A 319 -18.17 -10.53 -10.75
N GLY A 320 -18.91 -10.98 -9.74
CA GLY A 320 -19.48 -10.09 -8.72
C GLY A 320 -18.41 -9.32 -7.94
N ARG A 321 -17.35 -10.00 -7.49
CA ARG A 321 -16.27 -9.37 -6.72
C ARG A 321 -15.51 -8.31 -7.52
N LEU A 322 -15.21 -8.59 -8.80
CA LEU A 322 -14.44 -7.69 -9.67
C LEU A 322 -15.26 -6.48 -10.12
N HIS A 323 -16.59 -6.61 -10.29
CA HIS A 323 -17.47 -5.52 -10.69
C HIS A 323 -18.12 -4.77 -9.50
N ALA A 324 -17.72 -5.06 -8.26
CA ALA A 324 -18.22 -4.37 -7.09
C ALA A 324 -18.00 -2.85 -7.15
N PRO A 325 -16.81 -2.32 -7.52
CA PRO A 325 -16.61 -0.88 -7.68
C PRO A 325 -17.58 -0.23 -8.69
N ASP A 326 -17.82 -0.88 -9.83
CA ASP A 326 -18.76 -0.37 -10.84
C ASP A 326 -20.19 -0.31 -10.31
N SER A 327 -20.60 -1.29 -9.50
CA SER A 327 -21.92 -1.29 -8.86
C SER A 327 -22.11 -0.14 -7.88
N VAL A 328 -21.04 0.27 -7.18
CA VAL A 328 -21.04 1.42 -6.27
C VAL A 328 -21.37 2.69 -7.05
N VAL A 329 -20.69 2.91 -8.17
CA VAL A 329 -20.90 4.07 -9.05
C VAL A 329 -22.31 4.05 -9.66
N GLN A 330 -22.74 2.90 -10.18
CA GLN A 330 -24.06 2.73 -10.82
C GLN A 330 -25.22 2.88 -9.83
N SER A 331 -25.00 2.71 -8.53
CA SER A 331 -26.03 2.84 -7.50
C SER A 331 -26.72 4.21 -7.49
N GLY A 332 -26.03 5.25 -7.95
CA GLY A 332 -26.51 6.63 -7.89
C GLY A 332 -26.64 7.18 -6.46
N LYS A 333 -26.25 6.43 -5.43
CA LYS A 333 -26.30 6.86 -4.02
C LYS A 333 -25.07 7.69 -3.63
N GLY A 334 -25.16 8.38 -2.50
CA GLY A 334 -23.96 8.87 -1.83
C GLY A 334 -23.20 7.67 -1.27
N PHE A 335 -21.89 7.65 -1.42
CA PHE A 335 -21.06 6.57 -0.93
C PHE A 335 -19.71 7.08 -0.41
N PHE A 336 -19.09 6.26 0.43
CA PHE A 336 -17.73 6.44 0.92
C PHE A 336 -17.08 5.05 1.01
N ILE A 337 -15.90 4.91 0.43
CA ILE A 337 -15.14 3.64 0.45
C ILE A 337 -14.09 3.76 1.54
N GLY A 338 -14.32 3.09 2.66
CA GLY A 338 -13.31 2.92 3.70
C GLY A 338 -12.27 1.88 3.32
N ASP A 339 -11.14 1.91 4.02
CA ASP A 339 -10.05 0.95 3.88
C ASP A 339 -9.39 0.81 5.25
N VAL A 340 -9.45 -0.38 5.83
CA VAL A 340 -8.82 -0.73 7.11
C VAL A 340 -8.23 -2.13 7.03
N THR A 341 -7.06 -2.31 7.61
CA THR A 341 -6.45 -3.64 7.73
C THR A 341 -6.31 -4.01 9.20
N VAL A 342 -6.71 -5.22 9.56
CA VAL A 342 -6.53 -5.82 10.89
C VAL A 342 -5.73 -7.12 10.77
N PRO A 343 -5.13 -7.64 11.86
CA PRO A 343 -4.62 -9.00 11.84
C PRO A 343 -5.71 -9.98 11.37
N ARG A 344 -5.36 -10.99 10.56
CA ARG A 344 -6.32 -11.88 9.89
C ARG A 344 -7.26 -12.60 10.87
N ASP A 345 -6.72 -12.97 12.02
CA ASP A 345 -7.44 -13.59 13.13
C ASP A 345 -8.43 -12.64 13.84
N ARG A 346 -8.46 -11.36 13.46
CA ARG A 346 -9.36 -10.31 13.98
C ARG A 346 -10.42 -9.83 12.98
N ILE A 347 -10.48 -10.39 11.78
CA ILE A 347 -11.51 -10.06 10.77
C ILE A 347 -12.94 -10.21 11.33
N PRO A 348 -13.29 -11.27 12.10
CA PRO A 348 -14.64 -11.40 12.68
C PRO A 348 -15.03 -10.22 13.57
N GLU A 349 -14.14 -9.84 14.50
CA GLU A 349 -14.38 -8.72 15.41
C GLU A 349 -14.51 -7.41 14.64
N MET A 350 -13.73 -7.23 13.57
CA MET A 350 -13.81 -6.05 12.72
C MET A 350 -15.15 -5.98 11.95
N GLN A 351 -15.58 -7.10 11.36
CA GLN A 351 -16.88 -7.18 10.67
C GLN A 351 -18.03 -6.92 11.65
N GLU A 352 -18.00 -7.50 12.85
CA GLU A 352 -18.98 -7.24 13.91
C GLU A 352 -19.01 -5.75 14.30
N ALA A 353 -17.85 -5.11 14.41
CA ALA A 353 -17.75 -3.68 14.72
C ALA A 353 -18.31 -2.78 13.60
N ILE A 354 -18.04 -3.11 12.33
CA ILE A 354 -18.60 -2.39 11.18
C ILE A 354 -20.13 -2.49 11.17
N GLN A 355 -20.68 -3.70 11.33
CA GLN A 355 -22.13 -3.93 11.30
C GLN A 355 -22.83 -3.29 12.51
N ALA A 356 -22.22 -3.33 13.69
CA ALA A 356 -22.73 -2.60 14.87
C ALA A 356 -22.71 -1.08 14.66
N THR A 357 -21.73 -0.56 13.92
CA THR A 357 -21.64 0.85 13.54
C THR A 357 -22.73 1.23 12.54
N ALA A 358 -22.93 0.44 11.49
CA ALA A 358 -24.03 0.62 10.55
C ALA A 358 -25.40 0.68 11.25
N ALA A 359 -25.66 -0.24 12.20
CA ALA A 359 -26.90 -0.28 12.96
C ALA A 359 -27.11 0.95 13.85
N ARG A 360 -26.05 1.50 14.46
CA ARG A 360 -26.14 2.69 15.33
C ARG A 360 -26.46 3.97 14.55
N HIS A 361 -26.01 4.04 13.29
CA HIS A 361 -26.18 5.21 12.43
C HIS A 361 -27.25 5.02 11.34
N ALA A 362 -28.18 4.07 11.53
CA ALA A 362 -29.23 3.72 10.57
C ALA A 362 -30.27 4.83 10.30
N ASP A 363 -30.23 5.94 11.04
CA ASP A 363 -31.06 7.13 10.77
C ASP A 363 -30.39 8.14 9.83
N GLY A 364 -29.08 7.99 9.57
CA GLY A 364 -28.30 8.76 8.61
C GLY A 364 -27.79 7.95 7.41
N LEU A 365 -27.52 6.66 7.61
CA LEU A 365 -26.95 5.74 6.62
C LEU A 365 -27.98 4.77 6.07
N LEU A 366 -27.77 4.27 4.86
CA LEU A 366 -28.58 3.22 4.25
C LEU A 366 -28.10 1.83 4.71
N PHE A 367 -26.83 1.53 4.51
CA PHE A 367 -26.14 0.30 4.91
C PHE A 367 -24.63 0.46 4.74
N ILE A 368 -23.84 -0.51 5.25
CA ILE A 368 -22.41 -0.60 5.00
C ILE A 368 -22.12 -2.00 4.44
N ALA A 369 -21.73 -2.06 3.17
CA ALA A 369 -21.31 -3.29 2.53
C ALA A 369 -19.81 -3.51 2.72
N VAL A 370 -19.38 -4.74 2.97
CA VAL A 370 -17.97 -5.07 3.16
C VAL A 370 -17.51 -6.06 2.11
N CYS A 371 -16.53 -5.64 1.32
CA CYS A 371 -15.67 -6.54 0.57
C CYS A 371 -14.24 -6.42 1.09
N GLY A 372 -13.33 -7.33 0.73
CA GLY A 372 -11.95 -7.21 1.18
C GLY A 372 -11.05 -8.35 0.78
N HIS A 373 -9.75 -8.07 0.85
CA HIS A 373 -8.67 -9.03 0.74
C HIS A 373 -8.48 -9.72 2.10
N ALA A 374 -9.42 -10.59 2.47
CA ALA A 374 -9.41 -11.28 3.76
C ALA A 374 -8.15 -12.16 3.96
N GLY A 375 -7.52 -12.56 2.85
CA GLY A 375 -6.20 -13.18 2.86
C GLY A 375 -5.14 -12.37 3.59
N ASP A 376 -5.21 -11.04 3.59
CA ASP A 376 -4.25 -10.14 4.23
C ASP A 376 -4.84 -9.31 5.39
N GLY A 377 -6.10 -9.58 5.75
CA GLY A 377 -6.81 -8.88 6.82
C GLY A 377 -7.34 -7.50 6.42
N ASP A 378 -7.36 -7.21 5.14
CA ASP A 378 -7.71 -5.92 4.55
C ASP A 378 -9.19 -5.89 4.14
N LEU A 379 -9.95 -4.90 4.63
CA LEU A 379 -11.39 -4.78 4.49
C LEU A 379 -11.75 -3.39 3.97
N HIS A 380 -12.69 -3.34 3.03
CA HIS A 380 -13.21 -2.12 2.41
C HIS A 380 -14.68 -1.90 2.78
N PRO A 381 -14.97 -1.35 3.98
CA PRO A 381 -16.33 -0.98 4.35
C PRO A 381 -16.81 0.18 3.47
N THR A 382 -17.73 -0.11 2.55
CA THR A 382 -18.35 0.87 1.68
C THR A 382 -19.67 1.32 2.29
N THR A 383 -19.69 2.56 2.78
CA THR A 383 -20.86 3.16 3.42
C THR A 383 -21.74 3.83 2.39
N PHE A 384 -23.02 3.48 2.36
CA PHE A 384 -24.02 4.09 1.47
C PHE A 384 -24.98 5.00 2.24
N TYR A 385 -25.32 6.14 1.65
CA TYR A 385 -26.24 7.10 2.25
C TYR A 385 -27.09 7.81 1.19
N ASP A 386 -28.22 8.37 1.64
CA ASP A 386 -29.04 9.26 0.82
C ASP A 386 -28.46 10.69 0.88
N ARG A 387 -28.14 11.28 -0.27
CA ARG A 387 -27.57 12.63 -0.37
C ARG A 387 -28.53 13.70 0.16
N ASP A 388 -29.84 13.43 0.11
CA ASP A 388 -30.87 14.36 0.57
C ASP A 388 -31.17 14.22 2.07
N ASN A 389 -30.61 13.21 2.74
CA ASN A 389 -30.79 13.03 4.18
C ASN A 389 -29.90 14.04 4.95
N PRO A 390 -30.49 14.97 5.72
CA PRO A 390 -29.72 15.99 6.44
C PRO A 390 -28.82 15.42 7.56
N LYS A 391 -29.03 14.17 7.96
CA LYS A 391 -28.18 13.47 8.95
C LYS A 391 -27.00 12.72 8.32
N ALA A 392 -27.01 12.50 7.00
CA ALA A 392 -26.08 11.60 6.35
C ALA A 392 -24.61 11.98 6.57
N ALA A 393 -24.25 13.25 6.42
CA ALA A 393 -22.87 13.71 6.57
C ALA A 393 -22.32 13.45 7.99
N ALA A 394 -23.07 13.82 9.03
CA ALA A 394 -22.65 13.62 10.42
C ALA A 394 -22.60 12.13 10.80
N ALA A 395 -23.56 11.34 10.30
CA ALA A 395 -23.58 9.89 10.51
C ALA A 395 -22.41 9.20 9.81
N LEU A 396 -22.07 9.61 8.59
CA LEU A 396 -20.92 9.09 7.84
C LEU A 396 -19.60 9.40 8.56
N GLU A 397 -19.41 10.65 8.98
CA GLU A 397 -18.21 11.06 9.71
C GLU A 397 -18.05 10.27 11.03
N ALA A 398 -19.13 10.13 11.80
CA ALA A 398 -19.12 9.36 13.04
C ALA A 398 -18.86 7.87 12.79
N ALA A 399 -19.50 7.27 11.79
CA ALA A 399 -19.31 5.88 11.43
C ALA A 399 -17.87 5.59 10.98
N ASN A 400 -17.29 6.44 10.12
CA ASN A 400 -15.91 6.28 9.67
C ASN A 400 -14.92 6.35 10.85
N ASN A 401 -15.11 7.31 11.76
CA ASN A 401 -14.30 7.43 12.98
C ASN A 401 -14.34 6.16 13.83
N GLU A 402 -15.53 5.60 14.05
CA GLU A 402 -15.71 4.41 14.89
C GLU A 402 -15.15 3.13 14.25
N ILE A 403 -15.26 3.00 12.93
CA ILE A 403 -14.64 1.90 12.17
C ILE A 403 -13.12 1.97 12.30
N ILE A 404 -12.53 3.16 12.13
CA ILE A 404 -11.08 3.36 12.28
C ILE A 404 -10.62 3.09 13.72
N ASP A 405 -11.35 3.60 14.71
CA ASP A 405 -11.04 3.36 16.13
C ASP A 405 -11.11 1.85 16.46
N ALA A 406 -12.09 1.14 15.89
CA ALA A 406 -12.17 -0.31 16.03
C ALA A 406 -10.97 -1.02 15.38
N ALA A 407 -10.58 -0.67 14.16
CA ALA A 407 -9.43 -1.26 13.48
C ALA A 407 -8.13 -1.08 14.30
N LEU A 408 -7.89 0.14 14.79
CA LEU A 408 -6.73 0.44 15.64
C LEU A 408 -6.76 -0.33 16.97
N ALA A 409 -7.92 -0.44 17.61
CA ALA A 409 -8.08 -1.22 18.85
C ALA A 409 -7.84 -2.73 18.66
N LEU A 410 -8.05 -3.24 17.44
CA LEU A 410 -7.76 -4.62 17.05
C LEU A 410 -6.29 -4.84 16.66
N GLY A 411 -5.44 -3.81 16.77
CA GLY A 411 -4.02 -3.87 16.37
C GLY A 411 -3.79 -3.71 14.87
N GLY A 412 -4.80 -3.15 14.17
CA GLY A 412 -4.79 -2.85 12.76
C GLY A 412 -4.16 -1.49 12.41
N THR A 413 -4.40 -1.04 11.18
CA THR A 413 -3.98 0.25 10.64
C THR A 413 -5.14 0.95 9.93
N ILE A 414 -4.97 2.25 9.68
CA ILE A 414 -6.01 3.11 9.09
C ILE A 414 -6.16 2.97 7.58
N THR A 415 -5.24 2.24 6.91
CA THR A 415 -5.29 1.97 5.46
C THR A 415 -4.37 0.80 5.11
N GLY A 416 -4.90 -0.16 4.33
CA GLY A 416 -4.15 -1.28 3.79
C GLY A 416 -3.49 -0.95 2.45
N GLU A 417 -4.20 -0.27 1.55
CA GLU A 417 -3.75 -0.09 0.16
C GLU A 417 -4.16 1.21 -0.54
N HIS A 418 -5.12 1.98 -0.01
CA HIS A 418 -5.59 3.22 -0.67
C HIS A 418 -4.74 4.47 -0.37
N GLY A 419 -3.82 4.38 0.57
CA GLY A 419 -3.06 5.52 1.06
C GLY A 419 -3.84 6.40 2.05
N VAL A 420 -3.13 7.38 2.60
CA VAL A 420 -3.66 8.36 3.53
C VAL A 420 -4.40 9.47 2.77
N GLY A 421 -3.79 9.99 1.70
CA GLY A 421 -4.34 11.07 0.90
C GLY A 421 -4.71 12.29 1.73
N THR A 422 -5.81 12.95 1.40
CA THR A 422 -6.42 13.97 2.26
C THR A 422 -7.41 13.38 3.26
N GLU A 423 -8.02 12.25 2.90
CA GLU A 423 -9.12 11.64 3.62
C GLU A 423 -8.71 11.20 5.03
N LYS A 424 -7.54 10.55 5.17
CA LYS A 424 -7.14 9.91 6.43
C LYS A 424 -6.20 10.74 7.28
N ILE A 425 -5.85 11.96 6.85
CA ILE A 425 -5.04 12.89 7.63
C ILE A 425 -5.54 13.04 9.08
N PRO A 426 -6.86 13.19 9.35
CA PRO A 426 -7.36 13.32 10.72
C PRO A 426 -7.07 12.11 11.62
N PHE A 427 -6.81 10.93 11.05
CA PHE A 427 -6.57 9.69 11.78
C PHE A 427 -5.10 9.36 11.98
N MET A 428 -4.20 10.10 11.32
CA MET A 428 -2.75 9.92 11.46
C MET A 428 -2.28 10.06 12.92
N THR A 429 -2.87 10.98 13.68
CA THR A 429 -2.55 11.17 15.11
C THR A 429 -3.21 10.15 16.03
N LYS A 430 -4.15 9.34 15.53
CA LYS A 430 -4.67 8.15 16.23
C LYS A 430 -3.74 6.95 16.03
N ARG A 431 -3.11 6.85 14.84
CA ARG A 431 -2.21 5.75 14.45
C ARG A 431 -0.77 5.96 14.92
N PHE A 432 -0.29 7.20 14.91
CA PHE A 432 1.10 7.56 15.18
C PHE A 432 1.22 8.49 16.37
N THR A 433 2.27 8.28 17.16
CA THR A 433 2.67 9.17 18.24
C THR A 433 3.29 10.47 17.69
N PRO A 434 3.40 11.53 18.50
CA PRO A 434 4.04 12.77 18.05
C PRO A 434 5.48 12.60 17.55
N VAL A 435 6.28 11.69 18.12
CA VAL A 435 7.64 11.42 17.64
C VAL A 435 7.66 10.70 16.28
N GLU A 436 6.71 9.81 16.04
CA GLU A 436 6.57 9.11 14.75
C GLU A 436 6.13 10.08 13.64
N ILE A 437 5.19 11.00 13.94
CA ILE A 437 4.81 12.08 13.02
C ILE A 437 5.99 13.03 12.76
N ALA A 438 6.76 13.40 13.80
CA ALA A 438 7.93 14.26 13.65
C ALA A 438 8.99 13.64 12.72
N ALA A 439 9.24 12.33 12.83
CA ALA A 439 10.15 11.59 11.95
C ALA A 439 9.65 11.58 10.49
N GLN A 440 8.36 11.33 10.27
CA GLN A 440 7.75 11.40 8.94
C GLN A 440 7.81 12.81 8.35
N ARG A 441 7.61 13.85 9.17
CA ARG A 441 7.76 15.24 8.75
C ARG A 441 9.21 15.59 8.39
N ALA A 442 10.17 15.07 9.15
CA ALA A 442 11.60 15.22 8.85
C ALA A 442 11.96 14.58 7.50
N ILE A 443 11.36 13.44 7.16
CA ILE A 443 11.48 12.83 5.82
C ILE A 443 10.97 13.81 4.76
N LYS A 444 9.72 14.26 4.87
CA LYS A 444 9.14 15.21 3.89
C LYS A 444 10.00 16.47 3.74
N ALA A 445 10.46 17.04 4.85
CA ALA A 445 11.28 18.26 4.85
C ALA A 445 12.66 18.06 4.21
N ALA A 446 13.23 16.85 4.26
CA ALA A 446 14.51 16.55 3.61
C ALA A 446 14.38 16.44 2.09
N PHE A 447 13.29 15.86 1.58
CA PHE A 447 13.03 15.74 0.14
C PHE A 447 12.47 17.03 -0.47
N ASP A 448 11.55 17.69 0.23
CA ASP A 448 10.85 18.88 -0.23
C ASP A 448 10.82 19.97 0.86
N PRO A 449 11.94 20.68 1.09
CA PRO A 449 12.03 21.71 2.12
C PRO A 449 11.03 22.86 1.93
N ALA A 450 10.60 23.11 0.68
CA ALA A 450 9.67 24.17 0.34
C ALA A 450 8.19 23.74 0.47
N GLY A 451 7.92 22.44 0.62
CA GLY A 451 6.56 21.89 0.70
C GLY A 451 5.73 22.14 -0.56
N ARG A 452 6.34 22.01 -1.75
CA ARG A 452 5.70 22.33 -3.03
C ARG A 452 5.30 21.12 -3.86
N LEU A 453 5.80 19.93 -3.56
CA LEU A 453 5.44 18.71 -4.26
C LEU A 453 4.29 17.99 -3.54
N ASN A 454 3.15 17.90 -4.22
CA ASN A 454 1.89 17.34 -3.74
C ASN A 454 1.53 17.76 -2.29
N PRO A 455 1.42 19.07 -1.99
CA PRO A 455 1.19 19.54 -0.63
C PRO A 455 -0.22 19.22 -0.15
N GLY A 456 -0.35 19.01 1.17
CA GLY A 456 -1.66 18.85 1.81
C GLY A 456 -2.21 17.43 1.79
N VAL A 457 -1.46 16.44 1.28
CA VAL A 457 -1.76 15.01 1.42
C VAL A 457 -0.85 14.38 2.48
N MET A 458 -1.27 13.23 3.02
CA MET A 458 -0.55 12.34 3.94
C MET A 458 -0.27 12.86 5.36
N LEU A 459 0.37 14.02 5.51
CA LEU A 459 0.80 14.49 6.84
C LEU A 459 -0.23 15.42 7.50
N PRO A 460 -0.51 15.25 8.80
CA PRO A 460 -1.34 16.20 9.53
C PRO A 460 -0.65 17.55 9.72
N PRO A 461 -1.42 18.61 10.05
CA PRO A 461 -0.85 19.89 10.48
C PRO A 461 0.14 19.70 11.64
N PRO A 462 1.22 20.49 11.72
CA PRO A 462 2.18 20.41 12.81
C PRO A 462 1.52 20.56 14.19
N SER A 463 1.89 19.70 15.13
CA SER A 463 1.49 19.80 16.55
C SER A 463 2.64 20.33 17.41
N PRO A 464 2.37 21.17 18.44
CA PRO A 464 3.38 21.55 19.43
C PRO A 464 3.92 20.37 20.26
N ASP A 465 3.25 19.21 20.23
CA ASP A 465 3.69 17.99 20.91
C ASP A 465 4.75 17.21 20.12
N GLU A 466 4.97 17.56 18.83
CA GLU A 466 6.02 16.96 18.01
C GLU A 466 7.42 17.35 18.55
N PRO A 467 8.27 16.39 18.92
CA PRO A 467 9.62 16.69 19.39
C PRO A 467 10.52 17.11 18.22
N VAL A 468 11.62 17.80 18.55
CA VAL A 468 12.69 18.06 17.59
C VAL A 468 13.47 16.76 17.33
N VAL A 469 13.61 16.38 16.06
CA VAL A 469 14.29 15.15 15.62
C VAL A 469 15.47 15.46 14.68
N ASP A 470 16.28 16.47 14.99
CA ASP A 470 17.35 16.99 14.13
C ASP A 470 18.36 15.92 13.67
N ALA A 471 18.73 15.00 14.55
CA ALA A 471 19.65 13.90 14.21
C ALA A 471 19.04 12.96 13.16
N PHE A 472 17.75 12.65 13.29
CA PHE A 472 17.02 11.85 12.31
C PHE A 472 16.90 12.60 10.97
N ALA A 473 16.55 13.89 11.00
CA ALA A 473 16.46 14.73 9.82
C ALA A 473 17.81 14.82 9.08
N ALA A 474 18.91 15.02 9.82
CA ALA A 474 20.26 15.04 9.27
C ALA A 474 20.66 13.69 8.65
N ALA A 475 20.25 12.57 9.25
CA ALA A 475 20.48 11.24 8.70
C ALA A 475 19.73 11.02 7.37
N VAL A 476 18.49 11.48 7.25
CA VAL A 476 17.74 11.45 5.98
C VAL A 476 18.45 12.30 4.92
N GLY A 477 18.85 13.53 5.26
CA GLY A 477 19.58 14.42 4.35
C GLY A 477 20.93 13.84 3.89
N ALA A 478 21.67 13.18 4.79
CA ALA A 478 22.92 12.50 4.44
C ALA A 478 22.68 11.35 3.46
N ALA A 479 21.66 10.51 3.72
CA ALA A 479 21.29 9.41 2.85
C ALA A 479 20.92 9.91 1.43
N LEU A 480 20.11 10.97 1.33
CA LEU A 480 19.76 11.60 0.07
C LEU A 480 20.97 12.14 -0.71
N ALA A 481 21.96 12.67 0.00
CA ALA A 481 23.20 13.16 -0.60
C ALA A 481 24.16 12.04 -1.04
N GLY A 482 23.75 10.76 -0.99
CA GLY A 482 24.60 9.62 -1.31
C GLY A 482 25.74 9.39 -0.31
N HIS A 483 25.69 10.04 0.85
CA HIS A 483 26.62 9.81 1.94
C HIS A 483 25.93 8.87 2.92
N PRO A 484 26.22 7.55 2.90
CA PRO A 484 25.73 6.68 3.97
C PRO A 484 26.17 7.34 5.27
N ALA A 485 25.21 7.66 6.13
CA ALA A 485 25.43 8.51 7.29
C ALA A 485 26.75 8.10 7.94
N ALA A 486 27.73 9.02 7.94
CA ALA A 486 29.04 8.72 8.51
C ALA A 486 28.78 8.17 9.92
N ALA A 487 29.16 6.91 10.13
CA ALA A 487 28.82 6.14 11.32
C ALA A 487 29.02 7.02 12.56
N THR A 488 27.93 7.58 13.08
CA THR A 488 27.99 8.08 14.45
C THR A 488 27.91 6.79 15.27
N PRO A 489 28.92 6.46 16.09
CA PRO A 489 29.06 5.15 16.75
C PRO A 489 28.04 5.00 17.89
N GLY A 490 26.76 5.13 17.55
CA GLY A 490 25.63 4.84 18.42
C GLY A 490 25.37 3.34 18.45
N PRO A 491 24.66 2.86 19.49
CA PRO A 491 24.24 1.47 19.54
C PRO A 491 23.30 1.15 18.38
N LEU A 492 23.42 -0.06 17.81
CA LEU A 492 22.47 -0.56 16.79
C LEU A 492 21.18 -1.09 17.43
N THR A 493 21.25 -1.53 18.68
CA THR A 493 20.14 -2.09 19.43
C THR A 493 19.99 -1.45 20.80
N ALA A 494 18.77 -1.45 21.36
CA ALA A 494 18.46 -0.91 22.67
C ALA A 494 17.43 -1.76 23.41
N GLY A 495 17.42 -1.65 24.75
CA GLY A 495 16.39 -2.23 25.60
C GLY A 495 16.64 -3.67 26.07
N GLY A 496 17.61 -4.41 25.52
CA GLY A 496 17.96 -5.75 26.01
C GLY A 496 16.89 -6.81 25.73
N ARG A 497 15.97 -6.55 24.79
CA ARG A 497 14.83 -7.43 24.51
C ARG A 497 15.27 -8.63 23.67
N THR A 498 14.98 -9.83 24.18
CA THR A 498 15.29 -11.10 23.52
C THR A 498 14.06 -12.00 23.33
N ASP A 499 12.86 -11.47 23.60
CA ASP A 499 11.61 -12.20 23.46
C ASP A 499 11.30 -12.51 21.99
N VAL A 500 10.77 -13.71 21.72
CA VAL A 500 10.35 -14.16 20.40
C VAL A 500 8.93 -14.67 20.51
N THR A 501 8.00 -14.10 19.73
CA THR A 501 6.57 -14.47 19.74
C THR A 501 6.02 -14.54 18.34
N ALA A 502 5.45 -15.68 17.94
CA ALA A 502 4.71 -15.82 16.68
C ALA A 502 3.21 -15.67 16.90
N ASN A 503 2.53 -14.95 16.01
CA ASN A 503 1.09 -15.06 15.79
C ASN A 503 0.85 -15.93 14.54
N LEU A 504 0.49 -17.20 14.75
CA LEU A 504 0.22 -18.15 13.67
C LEU A 504 -1.09 -17.87 12.91
N GLY A 505 -2.08 -17.23 13.56
CA GLY A 505 -3.33 -16.85 12.90
C GLY A 505 -3.14 -15.70 11.91
N ASN A 506 -2.17 -14.83 12.18
CA ASN A 506 -1.82 -13.73 11.31
C ASN A 506 -0.59 -14.01 10.41
N LEU A 507 0.23 -15.01 10.74
CA LEU A 507 1.54 -15.29 10.14
C LEU A 507 2.58 -14.17 10.36
N SER A 508 2.65 -13.65 11.58
CA SER A 508 3.65 -12.66 11.99
C SER A 508 4.54 -13.15 13.13
N LEU A 509 5.74 -12.60 13.22
CA LEU A 509 6.74 -12.86 14.26
C LEU A 509 7.22 -11.52 14.84
N VAL A 510 7.11 -11.37 16.16
CA VAL A 510 7.69 -10.24 16.91
C VAL A 510 8.93 -10.72 17.64
N VAL A 511 10.04 -10.03 17.43
CA VAL A 511 11.36 -10.41 17.94
C VAL A 511 12.02 -9.21 18.61
N GLY A 512 12.48 -9.37 19.85
CA GLY A 512 13.34 -8.38 20.50
C GLY A 512 14.66 -8.21 19.75
N ALA A 513 15.11 -6.97 19.56
CA ALA A 513 16.27 -6.67 18.70
C ALA A 513 17.59 -7.30 19.19
N ASP A 514 17.69 -7.67 20.46
CA ASP A 514 18.85 -8.34 21.06
C ASP A 514 18.76 -9.87 21.02
N ALA A 515 17.66 -10.46 20.51
CA ALA A 515 17.57 -11.91 20.29
C ALA A 515 18.64 -12.36 19.28
N THR A 516 19.30 -13.48 19.58
CA THR A 516 20.28 -14.08 18.66
C THR A 516 19.59 -14.88 17.57
N LEU A 517 20.20 -15.01 16.40
CA LEU A 517 19.66 -15.86 15.32
C LEU A 517 19.47 -17.31 15.78
N ASP A 518 20.36 -17.84 16.64
CA ASP A 518 20.23 -19.19 17.21
C ASP A 518 18.98 -19.35 18.10
N ASP A 519 18.64 -18.34 18.89
CA ASP A 519 17.44 -18.38 19.73
C ASP A 519 16.16 -18.25 18.90
N ILE A 520 16.20 -17.43 17.85
CA ILE A 520 15.09 -17.27 16.91
C ILE A 520 14.85 -18.58 16.15
N HIS A 521 15.89 -19.18 15.56
CA HIS A 521 15.74 -20.45 14.82
C HIS A 521 15.20 -21.57 15.71
N ARG A 522 15.69 -21.69 16.95
CA ARG A 522 15.15 -22.66 17.92
C ARG A 522 13.66 -22.44 18.21
N TYR A 523 13.21 -21.19 18.23
CA TYR A 523 11.80 -20.86 18.38
C TYR A 523 11.02 -21.26 17.12
N LEU A 524 11.47 -20.84 15.94
CA LEU A 524 10.83 -21.11 14.65
C LEU A 524 10.67 -22.62 14.39
N ASP A 525 11.72 -23.40 14.66
CA ASP A 525 11.70 -24.86 14.54
C ASP A 525 10.66 -25.51 15.47
N ARG A 526 10.54 -25.01 16.70
CA ARG A 526 9.57 -25.52 17.66
C ARG A 526 8.13 -25.24 17.24
N GLU A 527 7.87 -24.05 16.69
CA GLU A 527 6.54 -23.66 16.22
C GLU A 527 6.23 -24.20 14.80
N GLY A 528 7.21 -24.77 14.10
CA GLY A 528 7.04 -25.32 12.76
C GLY A 528 6.80 -24.25 11.70
N VAL A 529 7.53 -23.13 11.78
CA VAL A 529 7.42 -21.98 10.87
C VAL A 529 8.79 -21.54 10.37
N SER A 530 8.83 -20.77 9.29
CA SER A 530 10.03 -20.15 8.74
C SER A 530 9.84 -18.65 8.54
N CYS A 531 10.95 -17.91 8.48
CA CYS A 531 10.96 -16.49 8.23
C CYS A 531 12.11 -16.16 7.27
N VAL A 532 11.79 -15.76 6.03
CA VAL A 532 12.83 -15.46 5.03
C VAL A 532 13.75 -14.33 5.46
N GLY A 533 13.24 -13.34 6.21
CA GLY A 533 14.06 -12.25 6.74
C GLY A 533 14.99 -12.61 7.90
N ILE A 534 15.03 -13.88 8.33
CA ILE A 534 15.96 -14.37 9.36
C ILE A 534 17.03 -15.22 8.66
N PRO A 535 18.28 -14.73 8.57
CA PRO A 535 19.34 -15.44 7.87
C PRO A 535 19.56 -16.86 8.40
N ALA A 536 19.70 -17.83 7.48
CA ALA A 536 19.95 -19.23 7.84
C ALA A 536 21.31 -19.46 8.53
N VAL A 537 22.26 -18.54 8.34
CA VAL A 537 23.61 -18.59 8.89
C VAL A 537 23.95 -17.30 9.63
N GLY A 538 24.75 -17.39 10.71
CA GLY A 538 25.17 -16.21 11.47
C GLY A 538 25.22 -16.40 13.00
N GLY A 539 24.66 -17.49 13.53
CA GLY A 539 24.84 -17.92 14.92
C GLY A 539 24.41 -16.87 15.97
N GLY A 540 25.39 -16.38 16.74
CA GLY A 540 25.19 -15.43 17.85
C GLY A 540 24.98 -13.96 17.45
N ARG A 541 24.86 -13.62 16.16
CA ARG A 541 24.48 -12.26 15.73
C ARG A 541 23.11 -11.89 16.29
N ARG A 542 22.93 -10.64 16.72
CA ARG A 542 21.62 -10.13 17.18
C ARG A 542 20.81 -9.64 15.99
N ILE A 543 19.52 -9.96 15.94
CA ILE A 543 18.69 -9.66 14.76
C ILE A 543 18.60 -8.15 14.47
N GLY A 544 18.65 -7.28 15.48
CA GLY A 544 18.70 -5.84 15.28
C GLY A 544 19.98 -5.37 14.58
N GLU A 545 21.13 -5.99 14.88
CA GLU A 545 22.38 -5.70 14.18
C GLU A 545 22.34 -6.18 12.74
N VAL A 546 21.74 -7.36 12.50
CA VAL A 546 21.53 -7.93 11.17
C VAL A 546 20.75 -6.94 10.31
N VAL A 547 19.58 -6.49 10.76
CA VAL A 547 18.75 -5.52 10.01
C VAL A 547 19.48 -4.19 9.81
N ALA A 548 20.09 -3.66 10.87
CA ALA A 548 20.79 -2.37 10.79
C ALA A 548 22.00 -2.37 9.84
N THR A 549 22.60 -3.53 9.57
CA THR A 549 23.82 -3.67 8.74
C THR A 549 23.57 -4.47 7.45
N ALA A 550 22.31 -4.77 7.13
CA ALA A 550 21.94 -5.63 6.02
C ALA A 550 22.40 -5.06 4.67
N THR A 551 23.03 -5.92 3.86
CA THR A 551 23.52 -5.64 2.49
C THR A 551 23.29 -6.86 1.61
N GLY A 552 23.40 -6.71 0.29
CA GLY A 552 23.30 -7.82 -0.66
C GLY A 552 22.02 -8.66 -0.53
N GLU A 553 22.14 -9.99 -0.58
CA GLU A 553 21.00 -10.92 -0.50
C GLU A 553 20.25 -10.84 0.84
N GLU A 554 20.98 -10.73 1.96
CA GLU A 554 20.41 -10.57 3.31
C GLU A 554 19.47 -9.35 3.37
N ARG A 555 19.86 -8.25 2.72
CA ARG A 555 19.01 -7.06 2.59
C ARG A 555 17.71 -7.36 1.86
N ILE A 556 17.75 -8.04 0.72
CA ILE A 556 16.55 -8.29 -0.10
C ILE A 556 15.55 -9.17 0.66
N GLU A 557 16.03 -10.19 1.37
CA GLU A 557 15.18 -11.06 2.18
C GLU A 557 14.51 -10.29 3.33
N ILE A 558 15.28 -9.46 4.05
CA ILE A 558 14.75 -8.58 5.12
C ILE A 558 13.77 -7.56 4.53
N ARG A 559 14.10 -6.97 3.39
CA ARG A 559 13.28 -5.99 2.65
C ARG A 559 11.88 -6.56 2.45
N HIS A 560 11.75 -7.81 2.01
CA HIS A 560 10.46 -8.46 1.74
C HIS A 560 9.72 -8.98 2.98
N ALA A 561 10.43 -9.33 4.05
CA ALA A 561 9.83 -9.92 5.25
C ALA A 561 9.45 -8.91 6.34
N LEU A 562 10.13 -7.76 6.41
CA LEU A 562 9.97 -6.81 7.51
C LEU A 562 8.63 -6.06 7.42
N LEU A 563 7.78 -6.25 8.44
CA LEU A 563 6.47 -5.61 8.60
C LEU A 563 6.54 -4.37 9.51
N GLY A 564 7.46 -4.34 10.47
CA GLY A 564 7.57 -3.24 11.43
C GLY A 564 8.84 -3.23 12.27
N VAL A 565 9.13 -2.08 12.86
CA VAL A 565 10.24 -1.87 13.81
C VAL A 565 9.75 -1.08 15.02
N GLU A 566 10.31 -1.39 16.19
CA GLU A 566 10.33 -0.52 17.36
C GLU A 566 11.76 0.02 17.51
N ALA A 567 11.90 1.33 17.69
CA ALA A 567 13.19 2.02 17.74
C ALA A 567 13.16 3.20 18.71
N ILE A 568 14.33 3.80 18.96
CA ILE A 568 14.46 5.04 19.72
C ILE A 568 14.82 6.19 18.77
N VAL A 569 13.92 7.15 18.60
CA VAL A 569 14.15 8.36 17.79
C VAL A 569 14.45 9.52 18.75
N GLY A 570 15.69 10.00 18.73
CA GLY A 570 16.20 10.90 19.76
C GLY A 570 16.28 10.17 21.10
N GLU A 571 15.40 10.52 22.04
CA GLU A 571 15.28 9.86 23.36
C GLU A 571 13.93 9.15 23.56
N LEU A 572 13.08 9.13 22.52
CA LEU A 572 11.70 8.68 22.62
C LEU A 572 11.48 7.36 21.86
N PRO A 573 10.67 6.44 22.40
CA PRO A 573 10.29 5.24 21.68
C PRO A 573 9.38 5.58 20.50
N ALA A 574 9.61 4.92 19.37
CA ALA A 574 8.82 5.04 18.16
C ALA A 574 8.58 3.66 17.55
N ARG A 575 7.44 3.49 16.90
CA ARG A 575 7.08 2.30 16.14
C ARG A 575 6.66 2.67 14.72
N PHE A 576 7.29 2.03 13.75
CA PHE A 576 6.94 2.18 12.33
C PHE A 576 6.50 0.83 11.77
N GLY A 577 5.31 0.79 11.16
CA GLY A 577 4.64 -0.45 10.75
C GLY A 577 3.92 -1.18 11.90
N ALA A 578 3.35 -2.35 11.60
CA ALA A 578 2.56 -3.15 12.53
C ALA A 578 2.68 -4.65 12.19
N GLN A 579 1.85 -5.48 12.83
CA GLN A 579 1.72 -6.90 12.45
C GLN A 579 0.79 -7.10 11.26
N THR A 580 0.10 -6.05 10.80
CA THR A 580 -0.75 -6.12 9.60
C THR A 580 0.09 -6.46 8.37
N MET A 581 -0.48 -7.26 7.47
CA MET A 581 0.22 -7.70 6.25
C MET A 581 0.26 -6.62 5.18
N LYS A 582 -0.75 -5.76 5.19
CA LYS A 582 -0.81 -4.51 4.43
C LYS A 582 -0.84 -3.33 5.41
N ASP A 583 -0.02 -2.32 5.14
CA ASP A 583 0.03 -1.06 5.88
C ASP A 583 0.68 0.00 4.99
N VAL A 584 -0.13 0.94 4.51
CA VAL A 584 0.31 2.10 3.73
C VAL A 584 0.04 3.41 4.46
N ALA A 585 -0.12 3.35 5.78
CA ALA A 585 -0.31 4.55 6.59
C ALA A 585 1.01 5.32 6.72
N GLY A 586 1.07 6.50 6.11
CA GLY A 586 2.24 7.38 6.15
C GLY A 586 3.45 6.81 5.40
N TYR A 587 4.61 7.44 5.57
CA TYR A 587 5.84 6.96 4.92
C TYR A 587 6.29 5.62 5.50
N ASP A 588 6.81 4.73 4.65
CA ASP A 588 7.37 3.44 5.07
C ASP A 588 8.73 3.61 5.79
N THR A 589 8.69 4.21 6.98
CA THR A 589 9.86 4.72 7.71
C THR A 589 10.73 3.59 8.26
N LYS A 590 10.16 2.38 8.46
CA LYS A 590 10.92 1.18 8.86
C LYS A 590 12.02 0.82 7.86
N ARG A 591 11.87 1.22 6.58
CA ARG A 591 12.86 0.93 5.52
C ARG A 591 14.20 1.63 5.76
N LEU A 592 14.18 2.80 6.37
CA LEU A 592 15.41 3.53 6.72
C LEU A 592 16.31 2.76 7.70
N TYR A 593 15.76 1.83 8.48
CA TYR A 593 16.53 1.01 9.41
C TYR A 593 17.24 -0.18 8.74
N ILE A 594 16.87 -0.56 7.51
CA ILE A 594 17.54 -1.62 6.75
C ILE A 594 18.83 -1.07 6.18
N GLY A 595 19.98 -1.57 6.65
CA GLY A 595 21.29 -1.02 6.27
C GLY A 595 21.55 0.41 6.79
N GLY A 596 20.72 0.90 7.72
CA GLY A 596 20.79 2.26 8.24
C GLY A 596 21.96 2.51 9.20
N ASN A 597 22.67 1.46 9.63
CA ASN A 597 23.85 1.51 10.50
C ASN A 597 23.67 2.38 11.77
N GLY A 598 22.45 2.36 12.34
CA GLY A 598 22.10 3.11 13.56
C GLY A 598 21.86 4.61 13.36
N ALA A 599 21.91 5.12 12.12
CA ALA A 599 21.76 6.55 11.83
C ALA A 599 20.40 7.14 12.26
N PHE A 600 19.37 6.30 12.29
CA PHE A 600 17.99 6.67 12.65
C PHE A 600 17.65 6.32 14.10
N GLY A 601 18.63 5.83 14.87
CA GLY A 601 18.48 5.37 16.25
C GLY A 601 18.51 3.84 16.41
N PRO A 602 18.71 3.34 17.64
CA PRO A 602 18.79 1.90 17.92
C PRO A 602 17.42 1.21 17.82
N LEU A 603 17.44 -0.04 17.35
CA LEU A 603 16.28 -0.93 17.29
C LEU A 603 16.04 -1.62 18.65
N SER A 604 14.79 -1.74 19.08
CA SER A 604 14.41 -2.48 20.30
C SER A 604 13.58 -3.74 20.01
N ALA A 605 12.80 -3.75 18.93
CA ALA A 605 12.11 -4.93 18.43
C ALA A 605 11.84 -4.83 16.92
N LEU A 606 11.55 -5.99 16.32
CA LEU A 606 11.33 -6.19 14.90
C LEU A 606 10.10 -7.06 14.69
N ILE A 607 9.38 -6.80 13.61
CA ILE A 607 8.18 -7.55 13.24
C ILE A 607 8.38 -8.09 11.82
N PHE A 608 8.24 -9.39 11.63
CA PHE A 608 8.42 -10.07 10.35
C PHE A 608 7.19 -10.89 9.95
N LYS A 609 7.00 -11.07 8.64
CA LYS A 609 6.10 -12.07 8.06
C LYS A 609 6.76 -13.45 8.14
N ILE A 610 5.99 -14.46 8.50
CA ILE A 610 6.41 -15.87 8.57
C ILE A 610 5.56 -16.76 7.67
N THR A 611 6.03 -17.99 7.44
CA THR A 611 5.32 -19.02 6.69
C THR A 611 5.27 -20.32 7.50
N VAL A 612 4.21 -21.11 7.35
CA VAL A 612 4.08 -22.41 8.03
C VAL A 612 4.86 -23.48 7.25
N ASN A 613 5.73 -24.21 7.95
CA ASN A 613 6.48 -25.33 7.38
C ASN A 613 5.69 -26.62 7.63
N ARG A 614 4.83 -27.06 6.70
CA ARG A 614 4.15 -28.36 6.82
C ARG A 614 4.04 -29.11 5.51
#